data_AF-A0A0F8WIG3-F1
#
_entry.id   AF-A0A0F8WIG3-F1
#
_cell.length_a   1.000
_cell.length_b   1.000
_cell.length_c   1.000
_cell.angle_alpha   90.00
_cell.angle_beta   90.00
_cell.angle_gamma   90.00
#
_symmetry.space_group_name_H-M   'P 1'
#
loop_
_entity.id
_entity.type
_entity.pdbx_description
1 polymer ?
#
loop_
_entity_poly.entity_id
_entity_poly.type
_entity_poly.pdbx_seq_one_letter_code
_entity_poly.pdbx_strand_id
1 'polypeptide(L)'
;MKPELKNSAVDLTDLAIGIVVLGIVVSVGATVLINVRDTNTTNDTAYNLADAAATGLAEYGNWFKIIVIVGVAAVVLSLIFMAFGRNTGGGGGMSY
;
A
#
# COMPACT_ATOMS: atom_id res chain seq x y z
N MET A 1 -17.82 34.94 1.29
CA MET A 1 -17.02 33.89 0.63
C MET A 1 -17.48 32.55 1.17
N LYS A 2 -18.07 31.68 0.34
CA LYS A 2 -18.45 30.32 0.77
C LYS A 2 -17.19 29.45 0.75
N PRO A 3 -16.85 28.72 1.81
CA PRO A 3 -15.75 27.77 1.76
C PRO A 3 -16.17 26.60 0.87
N GLU A 4 -15.51 26.45 -0.28
CA GLU A 4 -15.62 25.25 -1.10
C GLU A 4 -14.92 24.11 -0.36
N LEU A 5 -15.70 23.12 0.08
CA LEU A 5 -15.18 21.88 0.64
C LEU A 5 -14.49 21.10 -0.50
N LYS A 6 -13.18 21.29 -0.62
CA LYS A 6 -12.32 20.54 -1.53
C LYS A 6 -12.28 19.08 -1.07
N ASN A 7 -13.17 18.26 -1.64
CA ASN A 7 -13.12 16.81 -1.52
C ASN A 7 -11.92 16.28 -2.32
N SER A 8 -10.71 16.39 -1.76
CA SER A 8 -9.60 15.51 -2.16
C SER A 8 -9.77 14.18 -1.43
N ALA A 9 -10.82 13.44 -1.79
CA ALA A 9 -10.79 12.00 -1.59
C ALA A 9 -9.65 11.48 -2.47
N VAL A 10 -8.64 10.85 -1.88
CA VAL A 10 -7.57 10.17 -2.62
C VAL A 10 -8.22 9.26 -3.66
N ASP A 11 -7.82 9.42 -4.91
CA ASP A 11 -8.38 8.65 -6.01
C ASP A 11 -7.95 7.18 -5.84
N LEU A 12 -8.89 6.30 -5.53
CA LEU A 12 -8.61 4.89 -5.20
C LEU A 12 -7.92 4.17 -6.37
N THR A 13 -8.16 4.61 -7.60
CA THR A 13 -7.48 4.12 -8.80
C THR A 13 -6.00 4.47 -8.80
N ASP A 14 -5.64 5.70 -8.43
CA ASP A 14 -4.24 6.14 -8.36
C ASP A 14 -3.50 5.41 -7.22
N LEU A 15 -4.19 5.19 -6.09
CA LEU A 15 -3.67 4.36 -5.00
C LEU A 15 -3.41 2.91 -5.45
N ALA A 16 -4.37 2.30 -6.15
CA ALA A 16 -4.24 0.93 -6.64
C ALA A 16 -3.06 0.80 -7.63
N ILE A 17 -2.94 1.75 -8.56
CA ILE A 17 -1.81 1.81 -9.50
C ILE A 17 -0.50 1.97 -8.74
N GLY A 18 -0.44 2.88 -7.76
CA GLY A 18 0.74 3.13 -6.94
C GLY A 18 1.23 1.87 -6.21
N ILE A 19 0.33 1.09 -5.62
CA ILE A 19 0.66 -0.18 -4.94
C ILE A 19 1.21 -1.21 -5.95
N VAL A 20 0.60 -1.31 -7.14
CA VAL A 20 1.07 -2.24 -8.18
C VAL A 20 2.47 -1.87 -8.66
N VAL A 21 2.70 -0.59 -8.98
CA VAL A 21 4.02 -0.10 -9.43
C VAL A 21 5.07 -0.35 -8.36
N LEU A 22 4.75 -0.08 -7.09
CA LEU A 22 5.67 -0.32 -5.98
C LEU A 22 6.03 -1.81 -5.86
N GLY A 23 5.06 -2.71 -6.00
CA GLY A 23 5.30 -4.16 -6.01
C GLY A 23 6.21 -4.61 -7.15
N ILE A 24 6.03 -4.04 -8.35
CA ILE A 24 6.90 -4.32 -9.51
C ILE A 24 8.33 -3.84 -9.26
N VAL A 25 8.50 -2.60 -8.79
CA VAL A 25 9.84 -2.01 -8.55
C VAL A 25 10.63 -2.84 -7.53
N VAL A 26 9.99 -3.25 -6.43
CA VAL A 26 10.63 -4.07 -5.39
C VAL A 26 10.99 -5.45 -5.93
N SER A 27 10.11 -6.06 -6.73
CA SER A 27 10.34 -7.38 -7.33
C SER A 27 11.52 -7.36 -8.30
N VAL A 28 11.58 -6.35 -9.18
CA VAL A 28 12.71 -6.17 -10.12
C VAL A 28 14.01 -5.90 -9.37
N GLY A 29 13.98 -5.04 -8.34
CA GLY A 29 15.14 -4.78 -7.49
C GLY A 29 15.68 -6.04 -6.81
N ALA A 30 14.79 -6.88 -6.28
CA ALA A 30 15.17 -8.17 -5.69
C ALA A 30 15.82 -9.10 -6.73
N THR A 31 15.26 -9.21 -7.93
CA THR A 31 15.83 -10.04 -9.01
C THR A 31 17.24 -9.57 -9.39
N VAL A 32 17.46 -8.26 -9.50
CA VAL A 32 18.79 -7.72 -9.80
C VAL A 32 19.77 -8.04 -8.68
N LEU A 33 19.38 -7.85 -7.42
CA LEU A 33 20.25 -8.15 -6.26
C LEU A 33 20.61 -9.63 -6.17
N ILE A 34 19.66 -10.54 -6.41
CA ILE A 34 19.93 -11.98 -6.45
C ILE A 34 20.91 -12.32 -7.57
N ASN A 35 20.72 -11.77 -8.77
CA ASN A 35 21.66 -11.98 -9.87
C ASN A 35 23.07 -11.45 -9.55
N VAL A 36 23.18 -10.29 -8.89
CA VAL A 36 24.46 -9.75 -8.44
C VAL A 36 25.10 -10.70 -7.42
N ARG A 37 24.36 -11.17 -6.42
CA ARG A 37 24.86 -12.14 -5.44
C ARG A 37 25.39 -13.40 -6.13
N ASP A 38 24.59 -13.99 -7.02
CA ASP A 38 24.90 -15.28 -7.65
C ASP A 38 26.03 -15.21 -8.69
N THR A 39 26.36 -14.00 -9.18
CA THR A 39 27.49 -13.77 -10.11
C THR A 39 28.80 -13.44 -9.39
N ASN A 40 28.78 -13.18 -8.08
CA ASN A 40 29.97 -12.86 -7.30
C ASN A 40 30.47 -14.07 -6.50
N THR A 41 31.77 -14.08 -6.21
CA THR A 41 32.38 -15.09 -5.34
C THR A 41 31.79 -15.00 -3.94
N THR A 42 31.42 -16.14 -3.37
CA THR A 42 30.88 -16.22 -2.01
C THR A 42 31.82 -15.55 -1.01
N ASN A 43 31.25 -14.73 -0.11
CA ASN A 43 31.94 -13.93 0.92
C ASN A 43 32.73 -12.71 0.42
N ASP A 44 32.73 -12.39 -0.87
CA ASP A 44 33.26 -11.09 -1.32
C ASP A 44 32.32 -9.95 -0.87
N THR A 45 32.84 -8.73 -0.82
CA THR A 45 32.10 -7.53 -0.37
C THR A 45 30.81 -7.32 -1.16
N ALA A 46 30.86 -7.52 -2.49
CA ALA A 46 29.69 -7.41 -3.35
C ALA A 46 28.65 -8.52 -3.08
N TYR A 47 29.11 -9.74 -2.79
CA TYR A 47 28.24 -10.86 -2.40
C TYR A 47 27.53 -10.55 -1.08
N ASN A 48 28.28 -10.18 -0.05
CA ASN A 48 27.72 -9.93 1.29
C ASN A 48 26.76 -8.74 1.29
N LEU A 49 27.06 -7.68 0.53
CA LEU A 49 26.18 -6.53 0.39
C LEU A 49 24.89 -6.91 -0.34
N ALA A 50 24.98 -7.67 -1.44
CA ALA A 50 23.82 -8.11 -2.19
C ALA A 50 22.95 -9.10 -1.39
N ASP A 51 23.57 -9.98 -0.60
CA ASP A 51 22.87 -10.94 0.26
C ASP A 51 22.16 -10.25 1.44
N ALA A 52 22.81 -9.26 2.08
CA ALA A 52 22.20 -8.43 3.10
C ALA A 52 21.02 -7.61 2.55
N ALA A 53 21.17 -7.03 1.36
CA ALA A 53 20.10 -6.30 0.69
C ALA A 53 18.94 -7.22 0.27
N ALA A 54 19.23 -8.42 -0.24
CA ALA A 54 18.21 -9.42 -0.58
C ALA A 54 17.44 -9.89 0.67
N THR A 55 18.13 -10.08 1.80
CA THR A 55 17.50 -10.40 3.09
C THR A 55 16.61 -9.26 3.57
N GLY A 56 17.07 -8.02 3.50
CA GLY A 56 16.25 -6.84 3.82
C GLY A 56 15.00 -6.70 2.93
N LEU A 57 15.10 -7.06 1.65
CA LEU A 57 13.94 -7.09 0.75
C LEU A 57 12.95 -8.23 1.06
N ALA A 58 13.44 -9.37 1.53
CA ALA A 58 12.56 -10.45 1.99
C ALA A 58 11.74 -10.01 3.23
N GLU A 59 12.36 -9.29 4.16
CA GLU A 59 11.67 -8.69 5.30
C GLU A 59 10.71 -7.56 4.87
N TYR A 60 11.10 -6.76 3.88
CA TYR A 60 10.23 -5.74 3.29
C TYR A 60 8.93 -6.36 2.75
N GLY A 61 8.99 -7.55 2.16
CA GLY A 61 7.80 -8.28 1.69
C GLY A 61 6.75 -8.48 2.80
N ASN A 62 7.18 -8.76 4.03
CA ASN A 62 6.27 -8.87 5.18
C ASN A 62 5.67 -7.51 5.57
N TRP A 63 6.47 -6.44 5.59
CA TRP A 63 5.99 -5.09 5.89
C TRP A 63 5.03 -4.56 4.81
N PHE A 64 5.31 -4.81 3.54
CA PHE A 64 4.44 -4.47 2.42
C PHE A 64 3.08 -5.16 2.55
N LYS A 65 3.06 -6.45 2.90
CA LYS A 65 1.83 -7.19 3.16
C LYS A 65 1.00 -6.54 4.28
N ILE A 66 1.63 -6.08 5.36
CA ILE A 66 0.93 -5.38 6.46
C ILE A 66 0.28 -4.10 5.95
N ILE A 67 1.02 -3.27 5.22
CA ILE A 67 0.51 -1.99 4.67
C ILE A 67 -0.69 -2.23 3.75
N VAL A 68 -0.62 -3.23 2.87
CA VAL A 68 -1.71 -3.59 1.96
C VAL A 68 -2.96 -4.04 2.73
N ILE A 69 -2.80 -4.88 3.76
CA ILE A 69 -3.93 -5.34 4.59
C ILE A 69 -4.60 -4.16 5.30
N VAL A 70 -3.82 -3.25 5.90
CA VAL A 70 -4.36 -2.06 6.58
C VAL A 70 -5.08 -1.15 5.58
N GLY A 71 -4.52 -0.94 4.38
CA GLY A 71 -5.16 -0.16 3.32
C GLY A 71 -6.49 -0.75 2.87
N VAL A 72 -6.55 -2.06 2.59
CA VAL A 72 -7.79 -2.75 2.22
C VAL A 72 -8.81 -2.68 3.36
N ALA A 73 -8.39 -2.89 4.62
CA ALA A 73 -9.27 -2.79 5.77
C ALA A 73 -9.89 -1.39 5.90
N ALA A 74 -9.11 -0.32 5.70
CA ALA A 74 -9.61 1.06 5.73
C ALA A 74 -10.66 1.31 4.64
N VAL A 75 -10.46 0.78 3.43
CA VAL A 75 -11.43 0.87 2.33
C VAL A 75 -12.71 0.09 2.65
N VAL A 76 -12.61 -1.12 3.19
CA VAL A 76 -13.78 -1.90 3.57
C VAL A 76 -14.57 -1.19 4.68
N LEU A 77 -13.89 -0.67 5.70
CA LEU A 77 -14.55 0.08 6.77
C LEU A 77 -15.22 1.35 6.27
N SER A 78 -14.60 2.10 5.36
CA SER A 78 -15.22 3.30 4.77
C SER A 78 -16.48 2.97 3.96
N LEU A 79 -16.46 1.87 3.21
CA LEU A 79 -17.63 1.36 2.50
C LEU A 79 -18.75 0.92 3.46
N ILE A 80 -18.41 0.24 4.56
CA ILE A 80 -19.38 -0.18 5.58
C ILE A 80 -20.04 1.04 6.24
N PHE A 81 -19.27 2.05 6.65
CA PHE A 81 -19.83 3.27 7.23
C PHE A 81 -20.69 4.06 6.24
N MET A 82 -20.33 4.08 4.96
CA MET A 82 -21.13 4.71 3.92
C MET A 82 -22.45 3.95 3.65
N ALA A 83 -22.41 2.62 3.64
CA ALA A 83 -23.57 1.77 3.36
C ALA A 83 -24.55 1.68 4.54
N PHE A 84 -24.06 1.62 5.78
CA PHE A 84 -24.89 1.42 6.97
C PHE A 84 -25.05 2.68 7.84
N GLY A 85 -24.15 3.67 7.75
CA GLY A 85 -24.23 4.91 8.53
C GLY A 85 -25.26 5.92 8.01
N ARG A 86 -25.80 5.72 6.80
CA ARG A 86 -26.78 6.63 6.19
C ARG A 86 -28.23 6.37 6.63
N ASN A 87 -28.51 5.22 7.27
CA ASN A 87 -29.88 4.86 7.70
C ASN A 87 -30.28 5.38 9.09
N THR A 88 -29.43 6.16 9.77
CA THR A 88 -29.74 6.65 11.13
C THR A 88 -30.06 8.15 11.22
N GLY A 89 -30.11 8.88 10.09
CA GLY A 89 -30.22 10.35 10.09
C GLY A 89 -31.35 10.98 9.27
N GLY A 90 -32.27 10.20 8.71
CA GLY A 90 -33.20 10.67 7.65
C GLY A 90 -34.69 10.55 7.93
N GLY A 91 -35.14 10.65 9.19
CA GLY A 91 -36.57 10.46 9.51
C GLY A 91 -36.99 11.12 10.82
N GLY A 92 -36.83 12.44 10.93
CA GLY A 92 -37.19 13.17 12.14
C GLY A 92 -37.37 14.66 11.87
N GLY A 93 -38.37 15.00 11.05
CA GLY A 93 -38.76 16.39 10.81
C GLY A 93 -40.27 16.48 10.62
N MET A 94 -41.04 16.29 11.71
CA MET A 94 -42.42 16.75 11.76
C MET A 94 -42.40 18.28 11.68
N SER A 95 -42.86 18.84 10.56
CA SER A 95 -43.30 20.25 10.52
C SER A 95 -44.78 20.25 10.86
N TYR A 96 -45.12 20.98 11.92
CA TYR A 96 -46.45 21.55 12.11
C TYR A 96 -46.80 22.48 10.95
#